data_AF-A0A4D9EZE8-F1
#
_entry.id   AF-A0A4D9EZE8-F1
#
_cell.length_a   1.000
_cell.length_b   1.000
_cell.length_c   1.000
_cell.angle_alpha   90.00
_cell.angle_beta   90.00
_cell.angle_gamma   90.00
#
_symmetry.space_group_name_H-M   'P 1'
#
loop_
_entity.id
_entity.type
_entity.pdbx_description
1 polymer ?
#
loop_
_entity_poly.entity_id
_entity_poly.type
_entity_poly.pdbx_seq_one_letter_code
_entity_poly.pdbx_strand_id
1 'polypeptide(L)'
;MNIDVEFHIRHNYPWARLPASVRQGLGNSQREYEKQVVLYSIRNQLRYRNNLVKHVKKEERKYYEELLKYSRDHLMLYPYHLSDIMVKGLRITPFSYYTGIMEDIMNSEKSYDSLPNFTAADCLRLLGIGRNQYIDLMNQCRSSKKFFRRKTARDLLPVKPVEIAVEAWWVVQAGYITEDDIKICTTSEKSVIDTIIDSGPQLAGSLDYNIVHSLYNKGFIYLDVPISDDSCIAECSPRRGFLPGQLFPRYTPQPRGRPDTSFNWFLNLLKSIKYLICTRYKWLIIKIVLTLLLLITVGLFLYSTPGYMVKKLLGA
;
A
#
# COMPACT_ATOMS: atom_id res chain seq x y z
N MET A 1 -20.88 -0.74 -16.28
CA MET A 1 -21.23 0.69 -16.43
C MET A 1 -20.76 1.13 -17.80
N ASN A 2 -21.55 1.91 -18.53
CA ASN A 2 -21.21 2.29 -19.91
C ASN A 2 -20.07 3.33 -19.88
N ILE A 3 -18.95 3.04 -20.56
CA ILE A 3 -17.75 3.89 -20.61
C ILE A 3 -18.10 5.30 -21.09
N ASP A 4 -19.07 5.39 -22.01
CA ASP A 4 -19.55 6.66 -22.52
C ASP A 4 -20.22 7.49 -21.42
N VAL A 5 -21.02 6.88 -20.55
CA VAL A 5 -21.65 7.59 -19.42
C VAL A 5 -20.60 8.14 -18.47
N GLU A 6 -19.56 7.35 -18.15
CA GLU A 6 -18.46 7.77 -17.29
C GLU A 6 -17.69 8.95 -17.87
N PHE A 7 -17.42 8.94 -19.18
CA PHE A 7 -16.76 10.05 -19.87
C PHE A 7 -17.53 11.36 -19.69
N HIS A 8 -18.86 11.33 -19.83
CA HIS A 8 -19.67 12.54 -19.68
C HIS A 8 -19.75 13.03 -18.23
N ILE A 9 -19.73 12.10 -17.26
CA ILE A 9 -19.69 12.45 -15.83
C ILE A 9 -18.34 13.10 -15.47
N ARG A 10 -17.22 12.58 -15.99
CA ARG A 10 -15.88 13.17 -15.79
C ARG A 10 -15.79 14.62 -16.26
N HIS A 11 -16.44 14.95 -17.38
CA HIS A 11 -16.45 16.29 -17.96
C HIS A 11 -17.54 17.21 -17.37
N ASN A 12 -18.25 16.75 -16.34
CA ASN A 12 -19.31 17.50 -15.66
C ASN A 12 -20.44 17.98 -16.59
N TYR A 13 -20.84 17.17 -17.58
CA TYR A 13 -21.98 17.52 -18.43
C TYR A 13 -23.32 17.31 -17.71
N PRO A 14 -24.18 18.34 -17.58
CA PRO A 14 -25.51 18.16 -17.01
C PRO A 14 -26.40 17.33 -17.95
N TRP A 15 -27.49 16.76 -17.43
CA TRP A 15 -28.43 15.92 -18.19
C TRP A 15 -28.85 16.56 -19.52
N ALA A 16 -29.08 17.89 -19.53
CA ALA A 16 -29.47 18.67 -20.69
C ALA A 16 -28.44 18.68 -21.84
N ARG A 17 -27.16 18.43 -21.58
CA ARG A 17 -26.07 18.40 -22.57
C ARG A 17 -25.64 16.99 -23.00
N LEU A 18 -26.32 15.95 -22.49
CA LEU A 18 -25.99 14.57 -22.87
C LEU A 18 -26.46 14.20 -24.28
N PRO A 19 -25.67 13.42 -25.05
CA PRO A 19 -26.08 12.88 -26.34
C PRO A 19 -27.31 11.98 -26.23
N ALA A 20 -28.12 11.95 -27.29
CA ALA A 20 -29.33 11.12 -27.36
C ALA A 20 -29.04 9.61 -27.22
N SER A 21 -27.88 9.15 -27.71
CA SER A 21 -27.41 7.76 -27.57
C SER A 21 -27.21 7.37 -26.09
N VAL A 22 -26.61 8.25 -25.31
CA VAL A 22 -26.34 8.04 -23.88
C VAL A 22 -27.64 8.11 -23.07
N ARG A 23 -28.55 9.03 -23.43
CA ARG A 23 -29.88 9.13 -22.79
C ARG A 23 -30.72 7.89 -23.02
N GLN A 24 -30.72 7.34 -24.24
CA GLN A 24 -31.40 6.08 -24.55
C GLN A 24 -30.83 4.91 -23.72
N GLY A 25 -29.50 4.84 -23.56
CA GLY A 25 -28.86 3.83 -22.70
C GLY A 25 -29.21 3.93 -21.21
N LEU A 26 -29.72 5.07 -20.76
CA LEU A 26 -30.18 5.32 -19.39
C LEU A 26 -31.72 5.30 -19.27
N GLY A 27 -32.42 4.82 -20.29
CA GLY A 27 -33.89 4.75 -20.32
C GLY A 27 -34.57 6.12 -20.33
N ASN A 28 -33.88 7.15 -20.83
CA ASN A 28 -34.34 8.55 -20.86
C ASN A 28 -34.76 9.13 -19.49
N SER A 29 -34.36 8.49 -18.38
CA SER A 29 -34.70 8.93 -17.03
C SER A 29 -33.59 9.79 -16.45
N GLN A 30 -33.90 11.05 -16.14
CA GLN A 30 -32.97 11.94 -15.44
C GLN A 30 -32.57 11.37 -14.07
N ARG A 31 -33.51 10.71 -13.37
CA ARG A 31 -33.24 10.11 -12.06
C ARG A 31 -32.22 8.99 -12.12
N GLU A 32 -32.20 8.21 -13.20
CA GLU A 32 -31.23 7.13 -13.36
C GLU A 32 -29.83 7.71 -13.61
N TYR A 33 -29.73 8.77 -14.42
CA TYR A 33 -28.47 9.49 -14.60
C TYR A 33 -27.93 10.05 -13.29
N GLU A 34 -28.78 10.68 -12.49
CA GLU A 34 -28.41 11.22 -11.18
C GLU A 34 -27.88 10.12 -10.23
N LYS A 35 -28.50 8.94 -10.22
CA LYS A 35 -27.98 7.78 -9.47
C LYS A 35 -26.61 7.34 -10.00
N GLN A 36 -26.42 7.25 -11.31
CA GLN A 36 -25.14 6.88 -11.91
C GLN A 36 -24.05 7.92 -11.62
N VAL A 37 -24.38 9.22 -11.59
CA VAL A 37 -23.48 10.30 -11.18
C VAL A 37 -23.02 10.08 -9.74
N VAL A 38 -23.94 9.79 -8.82
CA VAL A 38 -23.60 9.54 -7.40
C VAL A 38 -22.73 8.29 -7.25
N LEU A 39 -23.12 7.17 -7.87
CA LEU A 39 -22.37 5.92 -7.82
C LEU A 39 -20.96 6.08 -8.41
N TYR A 40 -20.84 6.75 -9.56
CA TYR A 40 -19.56 7.04 -10.17
C TYR A 40 -18.69 7.90 -9.26
N SER A 41 -19.27 8.91 -8.64
CA SER A 41 -18.55 9.85 -7.78
C SER A 41 -18.06 9.18 -6.49
N ILE A 42 -18.88 8.31 -5.90
CA ILE A 42 -18.49 7.51 -4.73
C ILE A 42 -17.38 6.53 -5.11
N ARG A 43 -17.52 5.79 -6.22
CA ARG A 43 -16.55 4.79 -6.66
C ARG A 43 -15.18 5.41 -6.97
N ASN A 44 -15.15 6.62 -7.52
CA ASN A 44 -13.91 7.35 -7.82
C ASN A 44 -13.51 8.35 -6.72
N GLN A 45 -14.19 8.34 -5.57
CA GLN A 45 -13.92 9.21 -4.42
C GLN A 45 -13.79 10.70 -4.78
N LEU A 46 -14.72 11.20 -5.60
CA LEU A 46 -14.69 12.58 -6.11
C LEU A 46 -15.10 13.60 -5.05
N ARG A 47 -14.45 14.77 -5.07
CA ARG A 47 -14.75 15.91 -4.18
C ARG A 47 -16.10 16.55 -4.52
N TYR A 48 -16.85 16.98 -3.52
CA TYR A 48 -18.20 17.51 -3.67
C TYR A 48 -18.25 18.89 -4.37
N ARG A 49 -17.31 19.79 -4.04
CA ARG A 49 -17.38 21.22 -4.41
C ARG A 49 -17.31 21.52 -5.92
N ASN A 50 -16.64 20.68 -6.71
CA ASN A 50 -16.35 20.95 -8.12
C ASN A 50 -17.11 20.03 -9.09
N ASN A 51 -17.98 19.15 -8.59
CA ASN A 51 -18.58 18.09 -9.40
C ASN A 51 -20.11 18.18 -9.43
N LEU A 52 -20.69 17.51 -10.43
CA LEU A 52 -22.14 17.38 -10.63
C LEU A 52 -22.91 16.88 -9.39
N VAL A 53 -22.22 16.18 -8.48
CA VAL A 53 -22.77 15.69 -7.21
C VAL A 53 -23.48 16.79 -6.41
N LYS A 54 -22.96 18.02 -6.44
CA LYS A 54 -23.55 19.17 -5.74
C LYS A 54 -24.99 19.47 -6.18
N HIS A 55 -25.31 19.21 -7.45
CA HIS A 55 -26.65 19.45 -7.98
C HIS A 55 -27.61 18.30 -7.62
N VAL A 56 -27.07 17.08 -7.48
CA VAL A 56 -27.86 15.87 -7.21
C VAL A 56 -28.13 15.68 -5.72
N LYS A 57 -27.10 15.82 -4.89
CA LYS A 57 -27.21 15.77 -3.43
C LYS A 57 -26.93 17.15 -2.86
N LYS A 58 -27.90 17.70 -2.13
CA LYS A 58 -27.76 19.01 -1.47
C LYS A 58 -26.94 18.95 -0.18
N GLU A 59 -26.91 17.79 0.46
CA GLU A 59 -26.22 17.57 1.74
C GLU A 59 -24.83 16.99 1.53
N GLU A 60 -23.79 17.81 1.74
CA GLU A 60 -22.38 17.43 1.61
C GLU A 60 -22.00 16.33 2.61
N ARG A 61 -22.45 16.46 3.87
CA ARG A 61 -22.13 15.52 4.94
C ARG A 61 -22.62 14.09 4.65
N LYS A 62 -23.89 13.94 4.26
CA LYS A 62 -24.47 12.63 3.89
C LYS A 62 -23.80 12.00 2.68
N TYR A 63 -23.31 12.80 1.74
CA TYR A 63 -22.55 12.28 0.59
C TYR A 63 -21.24 11.61 1.05
N TYR A 64 -20.48 12.28 1.92
CA TYR A 64 -19.22 11.74 2.42
C TYR A 64 -19.42 10.56 3.37
N GLU A 65 -20.49 10.54 4.17
CA GLU A 65 -20.88 9.39 4.98
C GLU A 65 -21.16 8.15 4.11
N GLU A 66 -21.89 8.32 3.00
CA GLU A 66 -22.16 7.22 2.06
C GLU A 66 -20.89 6.78 1.31
N LEU A 67 -20.02 7.72 0.94
CA LEU A 67 -18.73 7.42 0.32
C LEU A 67 -17.85 6.57 1.24
N LEU A 68 -17.76 6.93 2.53
CA LEU A 68 -17.00 6.16 3.51
C LEU A 68 -17.63 4.79 3.76
N LYS A 69 -18.96 4.70 3.83
CA LYS A 69 -19.66 3.42 3.96
C LYS A 69 -19.34 2.49 2.79
N TYR A 70 -19.46 3.00 1.56
CA TYR A 70 -19.09 2.24 0.36
C TYR A 70 -17.62 1.80 0.38
N SER A 71 -16.72 2.68 0.79
CA SER A 71 -15.29 2.38 0.88
C SER A 71 -14.99 1.29 1.90
N ARG A 72 -15.67 1.29 3.06
CA ARG A 72 -15.58 0.22 4.08
C ARG A 72 -16.10 -1.11 3.56
N ASP A 73 -17.28 -1.11 2.93
CA ASP A 73 -17.91 -2.31 2.41
C ASP A 73 -17.02 -3.02 1.35
N HIS A 74 -16.27 -2.23 0.58
CA HIS A 74 -15.35 -2.72 -0.46
C HIS A 74 -13.89 -2.84 0.02
N LEU A 75 -13.62 -2.67 1.32
CA LEU A 75 -12.28 -2.75 1.92
C LEU A 75 -11.25 -1.82 1.25
N MET A 76 -11.71 -0.67 0.76
CA MET A 76 -10.88 0.32 0.08
C MET A 76 -9.97 1.06 1.06
N LEU A 77 -8.85 1.54 0.52
CA LEU A 77 -7.92 2.43 1.22
C LEU A 77 -8.65 3.69 1.70
N TYR A 78 -8.27 4.20 2.86
CA TYR A 78 -8.75 5.48 3.36
C TYR A 78 -8.46 6.59 2.33
N PRO A 79 -9.44 7.44 1.98
CA PRO A 79 -9.26 8.50 0.99
C PRO A 79 -8.43 9.66 1.57
N TYR A 80 -7.11 9.51 1.56
CA TYR A 80 -6.17 10.50 2.10
C TYR A 80 -6.29 11.89 1.45
N HIS A 81 -6.65 11.95 0.16
CA HIS A 81 -6.91 13.21 -0.56
C HIS A 81 -8.17 13.95 -0.10
N LEU A 82 -9.03 13.29 0.67
CA LEU A 82 -10.22 13.88 1.31
C LEU A 82 -10.04 13.98 2.84
N SER A 83 -8.84 13.75 3.37
CA SER A 83 -8.59 13.77 4.82
C SER A 83 -8.98 15.10 5.47
N ASP A 84 -8.80 16.22 4.78
CA ASP A 84 -9.25 17.55 5.18
C ASP A 84 -10.76 17.58 5.49
N ILE A 85 -11.57 16.95 4.66
CA ILE A 85 -13.02 16.92 4.79
C ILE A 85 -13.46 15.81 5.76
N MET A 86 -12.80 14.65 5.73
CA MET A 86 -13.17 13.50 6.56
C MET A 86 -12.86 13.74 8.04
N VAL A 87 -11.68 14.30 8.34
CA VAL A 87 -11.28 14.56 9.72
C VAL A 87 -11.99 15.79 10.27
N LYS A 88 -12.03 16.90 9.52
CA LYS A 88 -12.67 18.15 10.00
C LYS A 88 -14.20 18.11 9.92
N GLY A 89 -14.77 17.42 8.93
CA GLY A 89 -16.21 17.38 8.70
C GLY A 89 -16.95 16.22 9.38
N LEU A 90 -16.34 15.02 9.40
CA LEU A 90 -16.97 13.81 9.94
C LEU A 90 -16.33 13.30 11.25
N ARG A 91 -15.21 13.90 11.69
CA ARG A 91 -14.42 13.41 12.85
C ARG A 91 -13.94 11.96 12.67
N ILE A 92 -13.72 11.52 11.42
CA ILE A 92 -13.26 10.16 11.11
C ILE A 92 -11.77 10.21 10.75
N THR A 93 -10.93 9.77 11.67
CA THR A 93 -9.50 9.60 11.45
C THR A 93 -9.20 8.31 10.69
N PRO A 94 -8.04 8.19 10.02
CA PRO A 94 -7.60 6.94 9.40
C PRO A 94 -7.61 5.77 10.39
N PHE A 95 -7.16 6.01 11.62
CA PHE A 95 -7.19 5.02 12.70
C PHE A 95 -8.62 4.53 12.96
N SER A 96 -9.57 5.45 13.20
CA SER A 96 -10.97 5.07 13.44
C SER A 96 -11.59 4.32 12.26
N TYR A 97 -11.22 4.68 11.03
CA TYR A 97 -11.71 4.02 9.82
C TYR A 97 -11.22 2.56 9.73
N TYR A 98 -9.92 2.32 9.91
CA TYR A 98 -9.37 0.96 9.85
C TYR A 98 -9.78 0.11 11.05
N THR A 99 -9.94 0.68 12.23
CA THR A 99 -10.54 -0.03 13.38
C THR A 99 -11.95 -0.51 13.04
N GLY A 100 -12.75 0.33 12.37
CA GLY A 100 -14.08 -0.06 11.88
C GLY A 100 -14.05 -1.19 10.85
N ILE A 101 -13.14 -1.13 9.87
CA ILE A 101 -12.95 -2.22 8.90
C ILE A 101 -12.59 -3.52 9.62
N MET A 102 -11.66 -3.46 10.57
CA MET A 102 -11.21 -4.64 11.29
C MET A 102 -12.32 -5.25 12.13
N GLU A 103 -13.12 -4.42 12.79
CA GLU A 103 -14.32 -4.84 13.50
C GLU A 103 -15.31 -5.56 12.56
N ASP A 104 -15.56 -5.02 11.35
CA ASP A 104 -16.46 -5.64 10.37
C ASP A 104 -15.94 -7.00 9.86
N ILE A 105 -14.63 -7.12 9.61
CA ILE A 105 -14.00 -8.39 9.18
C ILE A 105 -14.05 -9.43 10.30
N MET A 106 -13.76 -9.04 11.54
CA MET A 106 -13.85 -9.94 12.70
C MET A 106 -15.28 -10.40 12.95
N ASN A 107 -16.25 -9.48 12.87
CA ASN A 107 -17.67 -9.79 13.06
C ASN A 107 -18.24 -10.67 11.94
N SER A 108 -17.73 -10.53 10.72
CA SER A 108 -18.09 -11.37 9.57
C SER A 108 -17.25 -12.65 9.45
N GLU A 109 -16.35 -12.91 10.42
CA GLU A 109 -15.42 -14.05 10.44
C GLU A 109 -14.60 -14.24 9.15
N LYS A 110 -14.31 -13.14 8.45
CA LYS A 110 -13.51 -13.18 7.22
C LYS A 110 -12.03 -13.36 7.53
N SER A 111 -11.30 -13.96 6.59
CA SER A 111 -9.84 -14.05 6.68
C SER A 111 -9.19 -12.69 6.45
N TYR A 112 -8.05 -12.45 7.10
CA TYR A 112 -7.24 -11.25 6.86
C TYR A 112 -6.79 -11.12 5.40
N ASP A 113 -6.63 -12.26 4.71
CA ASP A 113 -6.23 -12.33 3.30
C ASP A 113 -7.28 -11.74 2.33
N SER A 114 -8.47 -11.40 2.81
CA SER A 114 -9.47 -10.66 2.02
C SER A 114 -9.16 -9.17 1.87
N LEU A 115 -8.25 -8.62 2.69
CA LEU A 115 -7.85 -7.21 2.62
C LEU A 115 -6.95 -6.96 1.40
N PRO A 116 -7.21 -5.89 0.62
CA PRO A 116 -6.27 -5.42 -0.40
C PRO A 116 -4.91 -5.07 0.20
N ASN A 117 -3.83 -5.24 -0.57
CA ASN A 117 -2.46 -5.06 -0.09
C ASN A 117 -2.20 -3.70 0.57
N PHE A 118 -2.66 -2.60 -0.04
CA PHE A 118 -2.46 -1.26 0.53
C PHE A 118 -3.27 -1.04 1.81
N THR A 119 -4.50 -1.55 1.86
CA THR A 119 -5.35 -1.53 3.07
C THR A 119 -4.69 -2.33 4.20
N ALA A 120 -4.16 -3.52 3.90
CA ALA A 120 -3.46 -4.36 4.88
C ALA A 120 -2.16 -3.71 5.38
N ALA A 121 -1.43 -3.02 4.50
CA ALA A 121 -0.23 -2.27 4.88
C ALA A 121 -0.56 -1.12 5.85
N ASP A 122 -1.66 -0.41 5.61
CA ASP A 122 -2.12 0.65 6.51
C ASP A 122 -2.66 0.13 7.84
N CYS A 123 -3.40 -1.00 7.84
CA CYS A 123 -3.80 -1.66 9.08
C CYS A 123 -2.58 -2.02 9.93
N LEU A 124 -1.51 -2.51 9.31
CA LEU A 124 -0.26 -2.80 10.02
C LEU A 124 0.41 -1.53 10.54
N ARG A 125 0.47 -0.46 9.72
CA ARG A 125 1.11 0.81 10.09
C ARG A 125 0.38 1.54 11.22
N LEU A 126 -0.95 1.55 11.19
CA LEU A 126 -1.78 2.35 12.11
C LEU A 126 -2.26 1.55 13.32
N LEU A 127 -2.70 0.30 13.13
CA LEU A 127 -3.22 -0.57 14.19
C LEU A 127 -2.14 -1.51 14.76
N GLY A 128 -1.06 -1.76 14.02
CA GLY A 128 -0.04 -2.74 14.43
C GLY A 128 -0.50 -4.19 14.25
N ILE A 129 -1.63 -4.41 13.56
CA ILE A 129 -2.19 -5.75 13.37
C ILE A 129 -1.77 -6.26 11.99
N GLY A 130 -0.86 -7.23 12.00
CA GLY A 130 -0.55 -8.04 10.83
C GLY A 130 -1.42 -9.29 10.75
N ARG A 131 -1.16 -10.12 9.73
CA ARG A 131 -1.89 -11.37 9.48
C ARG A 131 -1.90 -12.31 10.69
N ASN A 132 -0.75 -12.52 11.32
CA ASN A 132 -0.61 -13.44 12.45
C ASN A 132 -1.30 -12.88 13.70
N GLN A 133 -1.09 -11.58 13.97
CA GLN A 133 -1.76 -10.90 15.08
C GLN A 133 -3.29 -10.96 14.93
N TYR A 134 -3.81 -10.79 13.71
CA TYR A 134 -5.24 -10.94 13.44
C TYR A 134 -5.74 -12.35 13.76
N ILE A 135 -5.03 -13.39 13.30
CA ILE A 135 -5.40 -14.79 13.58
C ILE A 135 -5.46 -15.04 15.09
N ASP A 136 -4.48 -14.52 15.84
CA ASP A 136 -4.42 -14.66 17.29
C ASP A 136 -5.60 -13.93 17.97
N LEU A 137 -5.89 -12.69 17.56
CA LEU A 137 -7.04 -11.92 18.07
C LEU A 137 -8.37 -12.61 17.77
N MET A 138 -8.52 -13.17 16.57
CA MET A 138 -9.72 -13.89 16.17
C MET A 138 -9.86 -15.18 17.00
N ASN A 139 -8.77 -15.92 17.21
CA ASN A 139 -8.77 -17.12 18.06
C ASN A 139 -9.13 -16.79 19.51
N GLN A 140 -8.65 -15.67 20.04
CA GLN A 140 -9.04 -15.16 21.37
C GLN A 140 -10.53 -14.79 21.42
N CYS A 141 -11.05 -14.16 20.36
CA CYS A 141 -12.48 -13.84 20.23
C CYS A 141 -13.36 -15.11 20.21
N ARG A 142 -12.90 -16.20 19.58
CA ARG A 142 -13.61 -17.50 19.58
C ARG A 142 -13.49 -18.24 20.91
N SER A 143 -12.33 -18.20 21.58
CA SER A 143 -12.08 -18.96 22.82
C SER A 143 -12.68 -18.30 24.06
N SER A 144 -12.88 -16.98 24.05
CA SER A 144 -13.57 -16.20 25.09
C SER A 144 -15.02 -16.64 25.36
N LYS A 145 -15.61 -17.51 24.54
CA LYS A 145 -16.98 -18.05 24.72
C LYS A 145 -17.19 -18.90 25.99
N LYS A 146 -16.12 -19.25 26.73
CA LYS A 146 -16.21 -20.20 27.86
C LYS A 146 -16.42 -19.58 29.25
N PHE A 147 -16.20 -18.27 29.45
CA PHE A 147 -16.29 -17.64 30.77
C PHE A 147 -17.05 -16.30 30.68
N PHE A 148 -18.38 -16.38 30.56
CA PHE A 148 -19.41 -15.35 30.89
C PHE A 148 -19.26 -13.87 30.46
N ARG A 149 -18.23 -13.47 29.72
CA ARG A 149 -18.16 -12.20 28.99
C ARG A 149 -17.59 -12.46 27.61
N ARG A 150 -18.46 -12.36 26.60
CA ARG A 150 -18.04 -12.30 25.20
C ARG A 150 -17.28 -10.99 25.03
N LYS A 151 -15.95 -11.04 24.88
CA LYS A 151 -15.21 -9.86 24.44
C LYS A 151 -15.70 -9.50 23.04
N THR A 152 -16.13 -8.26 22.84
CA THR A 152 -16.50 -7.78 21.51
C THR A 152 -15.23 -7.59 20.69
N ALA A 153 -15.32 -7.66 19.35
CA ALA A 153 -14.17 -7.42 18.48
C ALA A 153 -13.48 -6.09 18.82
N ARG A 154 -14.29 -5.07 19.17
CA ARG A 154 -13.83 -3.75 19.60
C ARG A 154 -13.01 -3.74 20.90
N ASP A 155 -13.24 -4.68 21.82
CA ASP A 155 -12.47 -4.78 23.07
C ASP A 155 -11.07 -5.39 22.85
N LEU A 156 -10.90 -6.13 21.74
CA LEU A 156 -9.64 -6.77 21.38
C LEU A 156 -8.78 -5.90 20.47
N LEU A 157 -9.39 -4.91 19.81
CA LEU A 157 -8.70 -3.98 18.95
C LEU A 157 -7.97 -2.89 19.75
N PRO A 158 -6.87 -2.35 19.20
CA PRO A 158 -6.14 -1.28 19.85
C PRO A 158 -7.01 -0.03 19.98
N VAL A 159 -6.91 0.63 21.13
CA VAL A 159 -7.62 1.89 21.42
C VAL A 159 -6.82 3.10 20.95
N LYS A 160 -5.50 2.94 20.81
CA LYS A 160 -4.57 3.98 20.38
C LYS A 160 -3.83 3.55 19.11
N PRO A 161 -3.48 4.50 18.23
CA PRO A 161 -2.63 4.20 17.09
C PRO A 161 -1.25 3.75 17.54
N VAL A 162 -0.55 3.02 16.67
CA VAL A 162 0.87 2.69 16.84
C VAL A 162 1.69 3.97 16.87
N GLU A 163 2.70 4.02 17.73
CA GLU A 163 3.63 5.15 17.82
C GLU A 163 4.45 5.25 16.53
N ILE A 164 4.39 6.41 15.88
CA ILE A 164 5.09 6.69 14.62
C ILE A 164 6.16 7.73 14.89
N ALA A 165 7.34 7.54 14.28
CA ALA A 165 8.37 8.57 14.23
C ALA A 165 7.91 9.69 13.30
N VAL A 166 7.41 10.79 13.90
CA VAL A 166 6.99 11.98 13.15
C VAL A 166 8.23 12.70 12.62
N GLU A 167 8.34 12.80 11.30
CA GLU A 167 9.44 13.52 10.66
C GLU A 167 9.20 15.04 10.71
N ALA A 168 10.28 15.80 10.86
CA ALA A 168 10.22 17.26 11.07
C ALA A 168 9.57 18.04 9.89
N TRP A 169 9.59 17.47 8.69
CA TRP A 169 9.05 18.08 7.48
C TRP A 169 7.56 17.75 7.23
N TRP A 170 6.94 16.92 8.06
CA TRP A 170 5.50 16.66 7.97
C TRP A 170 4.70 17.88 8.41
N VAL A 171 3.50 18.02 7.87
CA VAL A 171 2.60 19.12 8.19
C VAL A 171 1.57 18.64 9.20
N VAL A 172 1.50 19.31 10.34
CA VAL A 172 0.51 19.08 11.38
C VAL A 172 -0.73 19.92 11.07
N GLN A 173 -1.88 19.25 10.97
CA GLN A 173 -3.17 19.90 10.80
C GLN A 173 -4.09 19.60 11.98
N ALA A 174 -4.85 20.62 12.41
CA ALA A 174 -5.90 20.44 13.39
C ALA A 174 -7.07 19.64 12.80
N GLY A 175 -7.51 18.63 13.54
CA GLY A 175 -8.73 17.88 13.26
C GLY A 175 -9.98 18.61 13.76
N TYR A 176 -11.02 17.85 14.07
CA TYR A 176 -12.24 18.38 14.67
C TYR A 176 -12.14 18.33 16.21
N ILE A 177 -11.91 19.49 16.82
CA ILE A 177 -11.71 19.66 18.27
C ILE A 177 -12.96 20.31 18.86
N THR A 178 -13.55 19.67 19.88
CA THR A 178 -14.71 20.22 20.62
C THR A 178 -14.28 20.91 21.92
N GLU A 179 -15.17 21.71 22.50
CA GLU A 179 -14.89 22.38 23.80
C GLU A 179 -14.63 21.39 24.94
N ASP A 180 -15.29 20.22 24.91
CA ASP A 180 -15.07 19.16 25.90
C ASP A 180 -13.70 18.49 25.73
N ASP A 181 -13.20 18.38 24.50
CA ASP A 181 -11.85 17.87 24.23
C ASP A 181 -10.78 18.85 24.79
N ILE A 182 -11.03 20.17 24.66
CA ILE A 182 -10.14 21.21 25.19
C ILE A 182 -10.04 21.11 26.71
N LYS A 183 -11.12 20.78 27.43
CA LYS A 183 -11.07 20.64 28.90
C LYS A 183 -10.09 19.57 29.38
N ILE A 184 -9.88 18.53 28.58
CA ILE A 184 -9.01 17.38 28.91
C ILE A 184 -7.53 17.65 28.55
N CYS A 185 -7.26 18.68 27.74
CA CYS A 185 -5.90 19.02 27.30
C CYS A 185 -5.08 19.75 28.38
N THR A 186 -3.76 19.52 28.37
CA THR A 186 -2.83 20.31 29.17
C THR A 186 -2.70 21.74 28.63
N THR A 187 -2.17 22.66 29.43
CA THR A 187 -1.95 24.06 28.99
C THR A 187 -0.98 24.17 27.81
N SER A 188 0.03 23.29 27.75
CA SER A 188 0.98 23.22 26.63
C SER A 188 0.38 22.65 25.35
N GLU A 189 -0.53 21.68 25.46
CA GLU A 189 -1.26 21.15 24.31
C GLU A 189 -2.22 22.19 23.73
N LYS A 190 -2.90 22.94 24.61
CA LYS A 190 -3.80 24.03 24.22
C LYS A 190 -3.09 25.11 23.43
N SER A 191 -1.94 25.59 23.90
CA SER A 191 -1.20 26.63 23.19
C SER A 191 -0.78 26.20 21.78
N VAL A 192 -0.41 24.93 21.59
CA VAL A 192 -0.10 24.37 20.28
C VAL A 192 -1.36 24.27 19.41
N ILE A 193 -2.47 23.80 19.96
CA ILE A 193 -3.77 23.74 19.26
C ILE A 193 -4.18 25.13 18.80
N ASP A 194 -4.15 26.13 19.68
CA ASP A 194 -4.50 27.52 19.38
C ASP A 194 -3.61 28.09 18.26
N THR A 195 -2.30 27.83 18.33
CA THR A 195 -1.35 28.23 17.28
C THR A 195 -1.71 27.62 15.92
N ILE A 196 -2.10 26.34 15.88
CA ILE A 196 -2.49 25.66 14.63
C ILE A 196 -3.84 26.17 14.11
N ILE A 197 -4.77 26.54 14.99
CA ILE A 197 -6.07 27.09 14.61
C ILE A 197 -5.90 28.50 14.04
N ASP A 198 -5.11 29.36 14.71
CA ASP A 198 -4.93 30.76 14.34
C ASP A 198 -4.01 30.92 13.12
N SER A 199 -2.88 30.23 13.10
CA SER A 199 -1.87 30.36 12.04
C SER A 199 -2.03 29.34 10.91
N GLY A 200 -2.92 28.35 11.07
CA GLY A 200 -3.11 27.27 10.12
C GLY A 200 -2.07 26.14 10.25
N PRO A 201 -1.95 25.28 9.22
CA PRO A 201 -1.06 24.12 9.23
C PRO A 201 0.40 24.49 9.54
N GLN A 202 1.02 23.78 10.48
CA GLN A 202 2.39 24.02 10.92
C GLN A 202 3.31 22.84 10.58
N LEU A 203 4.61 23.09 10.40
CA LEU A 203 5.58 22.01 10.26
C LEU A 203 5.81 21.32 11.60
N ALA A 204 5.87 19.99 11.60
CA ALA A 204 6.10 19.19 12.80
C ALA A 204 7.42 19.56 13.50
N GLY A 205 8.45 19.94 12.73
CA GLY A 205 9.74 20.37 13.27
C GLY A 205 9.73 21.71 14.01
N SER A 206 8.66 22.51 13.87
CA SER A 206 8.49 23.76 14.62
C SER A 206 7.85 23.55 16.00
N LEU A 207 7.28 22.37 16.24
CA LEU A 207 6.53 22.02 17.44
C LEU A 207 7.31 21.00 18.29
N ASP A 208 7.00 20.94 19.57
CA ASP A 208 7.59 19.92 20.46
C ASP A 208 7.08 18.52 20.09
N TYR A 209 8.01 17.61 19.85
CA TYR A 209 7.76 16.21 19.48
C TYR A 209 6.81 15.51 20.47
N ASN A 210 7.01 15.72 21.77
CA ASN A 210 6.19 15.04 22.79
C ASN A 210 4.74 15.53 22.77
N ILE A 211 4.54 16.83 22.55
CA ILE A 211 3.20 17.44 22.46
C ILE A 211 2.51 16.96 21.19
N VAL A 212 3.20 16.98 20.04
CA VAL A 212 2.66 16.47 18.77
C VAL A 212 2.27 15.00 18.91
N HIS A 213 3.11 14.17 19.50
CA HIS A 213 2.80 12.74 19.69
C HIS A 213 1.61 12.53 20.65
N SER A 214 1.50 13.31 21.72
CA SER A 214 0.35 13.29 22.63
C SER A 214 -0.95 13.67 21.92
N LEU A 215 -0.93 14.78 21.16
CA LEU A 215 -2.06 15.26 20.39
C LEU A 215 -2.51 14.27 19.30
N TYR A 216 -1.55 13.61 18.65
CA TYR A 216 -1.82 12.57 17.66
C TYR A 216 -2.47 11.34 18.28
N ASN A 217 -1.97 10.90 19.44
CA ASN A 217 -2.55 9.78 20.20
C ASN A 217 -3.97 10.06 20.69
N LYS A 218 -4.30 11.32 20.97
CA LYS A 218 -5.66 11.76 21.31
C LYS A 218 -6.55 11.95 20.08
N GLY A 219 -5.98 11.97 18.87
CA GLY A 219 -6.69 12.14 17.61
C GLY A 219 -7.12 13.58 17.32
N PHE A 220 -6.53 14.57 18.00
CA PHE A 220 -6.85 15.98 17.80
C PHE A 220 -6.15 16.59 16.59
N ILE A 221 -5.01 16.01 16.21
CA ILE A 221 -4.27 16.38 15.01
C ILE A 221 -4.19 15.21 14.05
N TYR A 222 -4.02 15.53 12.78
CA TYR A 222 -3.58 14.57 11.78
C TYR A 222 -2.35 15.12 11.07
N LEU A 223 -1.54 14.18 10.57
CA LEU A 223 -0.28 14.47 9.91
C LEU A 223 -0.51 14.34 8.41
N ASP A 224 -0.08 15.35 7.68
CA ASP A 224 -0.11 15.39 6.23
C ASP A 224 1.32 15.46 5.69
N VAL A 225 1.53 14.80 4.56
CA VAL A 225 2.83 14.74 3.91
C VAL A 225 2.79 15.73 2.77
N PRO A 226 3.50 16.87 2.85
CA PRO A 226 3.44 17.87 1.79
C PRO A 226 4.05 17.28 0.52
N ILE A 227 3.26 17.23 -0.56
CA ILE A 227 3.69 16.82 -1.89
C ILE A 227 3.76 18.09 -2.74
N SER A 228 4.96 18.47 -3.18
CA SER A 228 5.17 19.55 -4.16
C SER A 228 5.32 18.98 -5.57
N ASP A 229 5.09 19.80 -6.59
CA ASP A 229 5.27 19.39 -7.99
C ASP A 229 6.74 19.03 -8.32
N ASP A 230 7.71 19.57 -7.56
CA ASP A 230 9.13 19.24 -7.66
C ASP A 230 9.52 17.96 -6.87
N SER A 231 8.57 17.33 -6.18
CA SER A 231 8.83 16.14 -5.35
C SER A 231 9.09 14.91 -6.22
N CYS A 232 10.30 14.36 -6.14
CA CYS A 232 10.60 13.08 -6.77
C CYS A 232 10.04 11.92 -5.93
N ILE A 233 9.06 11.20 -6.47
CA ILE A 233 8.65 9.90 -5.92
C ILE A 233 9.77 8.90 -6.25
N ALA A 234 10.63 8.61 -5.29
CA ALA A 234 11.63 7.56 -5.45
C ALA A 234 10.92 6.20 -5.45
N GLU A 235 10.78 5.60 -6.62
CA GLU A 235 10.20 4.27 -6.76
C GLU A 235 11.13 3.23 -6.11
N CYS A 236 10.86 2.88 -4.86
CA CYS A 236 11.50 1.74 -4.20
C CYS A 236 11.00 0.45 -4.82
N SER A 237 11.64 0.02 -5.91
CA SER A 237 11.43 -1.31 -6.51
C SER A 237 11.59 -2.40 -5.44
N PRO A 238 10.60 -3.29 -5.21
CA PRO A 238 10.55 -4.23 -4.08
C PRO A 238 11.68 -5.27 -4.00
N ARG A 239 12.58 -5.34 -4.99
CA ARG A 239 13.54 -6.45 -5.15
C ARG A 239 14.99 -6.13 -4.84
N ARG A 240 15.35 -4.89 -4.50
CA ARG A 240 16.71 -4.54 -4.08
C ARG A 240 16.69 -3.87 -2.71
N GLY A 241 16.63 -4.68 -1.66
CA GLY A 241 16.84 -4.19 -0.29
C GLY A 241 16.05 -4.88 0.83
N PHE A 242 15.16 -5.83 0.55
CA PHE A 242 14.47 -6.57 1.61
C PHE A 242 15.44 -7.52 2.33
N LEU A 243 16.01 -7.05 3.44
CA LEU A 243 16.47 -7.92 4.51
C LEU A 243 15.23 -8.33 5.33
N PRO A 244 15.04 -9.62 5.63
CA PRO A 244 13.89 -10.06 6.44
C PRO A 244 13.97 -9.42 7.83
N GLY A 245 12.97 -8.60 8.18
CA GLY A 245 12.82 -7.98 9.50
C GLY A 245 12.73 -6.45 9.54
N GLN A 246 12.83 -5.73 8.42
CA GLN A 246 12.65 -4.27 8.39
C GLN A 246 11.34 -3.89 7.66
N LEU A 247 10.44 -3.21 8.39
CA LEU A 247 9.08 -2.87 7.95
C LEU A 247 8.98 -1.61 7.08
N PHE A 248 10.07 -0.84 6.91
CA PHE A 248 10.10 0.33 6.03
C PHE A 248 11.50 0.48 5.40
N PRO A 249 11.60 0.91 4.14
CA PRO A 249 12.87 1.36 3.60
C PRO A 249 13.27 2.66 4.31
N ARG A 250 14.37 2.65 5.06
CA ARG A 250 15.03 3.91 5.44
C ARG A 250 15.47 4.60 4.15
N TYR A 251 15.05 5.86 3.97
CA TYR A 251 15.63 6.74 2.96
C TYR A 251 17.09 7.02 3.34
N THR A 252 18.01 6.17 2.89
CA THR A 252 19.40 6.59 2.79
C THR A 252 19.51 7.45 1.53
N PRO A 253 19.98 8.70 1.61
CA PRO A 253 20.24 9.49 0.41
C PRO A 253 21.27 8.72 -0.42
N GLN A 254 20.87 8.24 -1.60
CA GLN A 254 21.82 7.63 -2.52
C GLN A 254 22.81 8.70 -2.96
N PRO A 255 24.13 8.40 -3.00
CA PRO A 255 25.10 9.36 -3.51
C PRO A 255 24.75 9.68 -4.97
N ARG A 256 24.70 10.99 -5.29
CA ARG A 256 24.53 11.50 -6.66
C ARG A 256 25.65 10.95 -7.53
N GLY A 257 25.31 10.00 -8.40
CA GLY A 257 26.25 9.39 -9.35
C GLY A 257 25.87 7.95 -9.68
N ARG A 258 24.77 7.74 -10.42
CA ARG A 258 24.50 6.46 -11.07
C ARG A 258 24.67 6.64 -12.57
N PRO A 259 25.56 5.90 -13.25
CA PRO A 259 25.64 5.93 -14.70
C PRO A 259 24.45 5.18 -15.31
N ASP A 260 24.02 5.66 -16.47
CA ASP A 260 22.79 5.25 -17.14
C ASP A 260 22.74 3.76 -17.48
N THR A 261 21.53 3.25 -17.29
CA THR A 261 21.01 1.99 -17.78
C THR A 261 21.34 1.75 -19.25
N SER A 262 22.23 0.81 -19.55
CA SER A 262 22.28 0.20 -20.91
C SER A 262 22.90 -1.21 -21.00
N PHE A 263 23.70 -1.70 -20.05
CA PHE A 263 24.43 -2.98 -20.25
C PHE A 263 24.06 -4.17 -19.34
N ASN A 264 23.25 -3.99 -18.29
CA ASN A 264 22.95 -5.07 -17.33
C ASN A 264 21.89 -6.08 -17.78
N TRP A 265 21.05 -5.77 -18.77
CA TRP A 265 20.07 -6.73 -19.29
C TRP A 265 20.76 -7.87 -20.06
N PHE A 266 21.82 -7.57 -20.83
CA PHE A 266 22.59 -8.57 -21.57
C PHE A 266 23.38 -9.51 -20.64
N LEU A 267 23.97 -8.99 -19.57
CA LEU A 267 24.68 -9.82 -18.58
C LEU A 267 23.72 -10.71 -17.78
N ASN A 268 22.49 -10.27 -17.55
CA ASN A 268 21.45 -11.10 -16.95
C ASN A 268 20.95 -12.20 -17.90
N LEU A 269 20.95 -11.96 -19.22
CA LEU A 269 20.66 -12.98 -20.23
C LEU A 269 21.72 -14.09 -20.22
N LEU A 270 23.01 -13.73 -20.17
CA LEU A 270 24.11 -14.70 -20.08
C LEU A 270 24.10 -15.49 -18.76
N LYS A 271 23.71 -14.85 -17.64
CA LYS A 271 23.54 -15.54 -16.35
C LYS A 271 22.42 -16.58 -16.40
N SER A 272 21.30 -16.27 -17.06
CA SER A 272 20.19 -17.21 -17.23
C SER A 272 20.56 -18.39 -18.14
N ILE A 273 21.28 -18.13 -19.24
CA ILE A 273 21.80 -19.19 -20.13
C ILE A 273 22.78 -20.10 -19.40
N LYS A 274 23.69 -19.53 -18.59
CA LYS A 274 24.59 -20.30 -17.72
C LYS A 274 23.81 -21.20 -16.78
N TYR A 275 22.74 -20.70 -16.16
CA TYR A 275 21.90 -21.49 -15.25
C TYR A 275 21.15 -22.61 -15.98
N LEU A 276 20.62 -22.36 -17.18
CA LEU A 276 19.89 -23.34 -17.99
C LEU A 276 20.81 -24.48 -18.44
N ILE A 277 22.02 -24.15 -18.93
CA ILE A 277 23.04 -25.12 -19.34
C ILE A 277 23.56 -25.89 -18.12
N CYS A 278 23.83 -25.21 -17.01
CA CYS A 278 24.31 -25.83 -15.77
C CYS A 278 23.27 -26.71 -15.05
N THR A 279 21.98 -26.68 -15.39
CA THR A 279 21.01 -27.57 -14.73
C THR A 279 20.76 -28.83 -15.55
N ARG A 280 20.76 -28.73 -16.89
CA ARG A 280 20.41 -29.85 -17.78
C ARG A 280 21.60 -30.60 -18.36
N TYR A 281 22.74 -29.95 -18.59
CA TYR A 281 23.88 -30.53 -19.31
C TYR A 281 25.12 -30.84 -18.46
N LYS A 282 25.10 -30.61 -17.14
CA LYS A 282 26.25 -30.90 -16.25
C LYS A 282 26.76 -32.34 -16.39
N TRP A 283 25.85 -33.31 -16.38
CA TRP A 283 26.22 -34.72 -16.55
C TRP A 283 26.67 -35.09 -17.97
N LEU A 284 26.15 -34.40 -18.98
CA LEU A 284 26.54 -34.63 -20.38
C LEU A 284 27.95 -34.11 -20.65
N ILE A 285 28.28 -32.93 -20.12
CA ILE A 285 29.63 -32.33 -20.23
C ILE A 285 30.67 -33.21 -19.52
N ILE A 286 30.36 -33.70 -18.31
CA ILE A 286 31.27 -34.59 -17.57
C ILE A 286 31.56 -35.86 -18.37
N LYS A 287 30.54 -36.48 -18.98
CA LYS A 287 30.73 -37.68 -19.81
C LYS A 287 31.64 -37.42 -21.00
N ILE A 288 31.41 -36.33 -21.75
CA ILE A 288 32.25 -35.96 -22.92
C ILE A 288 33.71 -35.73 -22.52
N VAL A 289 33.95 -34.98 -21.44
CA VAL A 289 35.31 -34.70 -20.96
C VAL A 289 36.01 -35.99 -20.56
N LEU A 290 35.32 -36.92 -19.88
CA LEU A 290 35.90 -38.20 -19.49
C LEU A 290 36.26 -39.05 -20.72
N THR A 291 35.38 -39.11 -21.74
CA THR A 291 35.65 -39.86 -22.97
C THR A 291 36.83 -39.28 -23.75
N LEU A 292 36.92 -37.95 -23.84
CA LEU A 292 38.05 -37.27 -24.49
C LEU A 292 39.36 -37.57 -23.77
N LEU A 293 39.37 -37.52 -22.43
CA LEU A 293 40.55 -37.78 -21.62
C LEU A 293 41.01 -39.23 -21.78
N LEU A 294 40.08 -40.19 -21.85
CA LEU A 294 40.39 -41.59 -22.10
C LEU A 294 40.98 -41.81 -23.51
N LEU A 295 40.44 -41.15 -24.54
CA LEU A 295 40.99 -41.17 -25.90
C LEU A 295 42.41 -40.60 -25.95
N ILE A 296 42.67 -39.50 -25.24
CA ILE A 296 44.01 -38.91 -25.15
C ILE A 296 44.97 -39.88 -24.47
N THR A 297 44.57 -40.54 -23.40
CA THR A 297 45.40 -41.55 -22.73
C THR A 297 45.74 -42.72 -23.64
N VAL A 298 44.77 -43.21 -24.43
CA VAL A 298 45.01 -44.28 -25.42
C VAL A 298 45.92 -43.80 -26.55
N GLY A 299 45.72 -42.58 -27.05
CA GLY A 299 46.58 -41.98 -28.08
C GLY A 299 48.03 -41.81 -27.60
N LEU A 300 48.21 -41.31 -26.37
CA LEU A 300 49.52 -41.22 -25.73
C LEU A 300 50.13 -42.59 -25.48
N PHE A 301 49.35 -43.59 -25.06
CA PHE A 301 49.83 -44.96 -24.89
C PHE A 301 50.39 -45.50 -26.21
N LEU A 302 49.62 -45.44 -27.30
CA LEU A 302 50.07 -45.86 -28.64
C LEU A 302 51.31 -45.06 -29.10
N TYR A 303 51.32 -43.74 -28.89
CA TYR A 303 52.46 -42.89 -29.22
C TYR A 303 53.73 -43.23 -28.39
N SER A 304 53.56 -43.60 -27.12
CA SER A 304 54.64 -43.97 -26.18
C SER A 304 55.09 -45.43 -26.29
N THR A 305 54.53 -46.21 -27.20
CA THR A 305 55.02 -47.56 -27.55
C THR A 305 56.01 -47.63 -28.75
N PRO A 306 56.91 -46.65 -29.02
CA PRO A 306 57.89 -46.82 -30.08
C PRO A 306 59.06 -47.64 -29.52
N GLY A 307 59.12 -48.92 -29.91
CA GLY A 307 60.31 -49.75 -29.77
C GLY A 307 60.03 -51.22 -29.47
N TYR A 308 59.13 -51.52 -28.53
CA TYR A 308 58.94 -52.92 -28.10
C TYR A 308 58.08 -53.74 -29.08
N MET A 309 57.06 -53.12 -29.69
CA MET A 309 56.28 -53.79 -30.75
C MET A 309 57.08 -53.93 -32.05
N VAL A 310 57.89 -52.94 -32.39
CA VAL A 310 58.73 -52.95 -33.60
C VAL A 310 59.85 -54.01 -33.49
N LYS A 311 60.45 -54.20 -32.30
CA LYS A 311 61.43 -55.28 -32.07
C LYS A 311 60.81 -56.68 -32.19
N LYS A 312 59.59 -56.88 -31.65
CA LYS A 312 58.88 -58.16 -31.76
C LYS A 312 58.34 -58.46 -33.18
N LEU A 313 58.14 -57.44 -34.01
CA LEU A 313 57.67 -57.57 -35.40
C LEU A 313 58.82 -57.67 -36.42
N LEU A 314 60.00 -57.12 -36.11
CA LEU A 314 61.21 -57.21 -36.93
C LEU A 314 62.10 -58.44 -36.63
N GLY A 315 61.66 -59.33 -35.75
CA GLY A 315 62.31 -60.63 -35.54
C GLY A 315 63.76 -60.54 -35.07
N ALA A 316 64.03 -59.67 -34.10
CA ALA A 316 65.30 -59.61 -33.36
C ALA A 316 65.07 -59.67 -31.85
#